data_AF-A0A1I4BWU4-F1
#
_entry.id   AF-A0A1I4BWU4-F1
#
_cell.length_a   1.000
_cell.length_b   1.000
_cell.length_c   1.000
_cell.angle_alpha   90.00
_cell.angle_beta   90.00
_cell.angle_gamma   90.00
#
_symmetry.space_group_name_H-M   'P 1'
#
loop_
_entity.id
_entity.type
_entity.pdbx_description
1 polymer ?
#
loop_
_entity_poly.entity_id
_entity_poly.type
_entity_poly.pdbx_seq_one_letter_code
_entity_poly.pdbx_strand_id
1 'polypeptide(L)'
;MLTKEAQLHILALPSIFLWIGFVCAISFMEAWVKFRAPGVTLPLGLGIGSLVFKALNKAEWVFAILMAVDLFLLHRGMGINLPRVLFLIALLILIIQTLWLLPALDARIPLYQQGLEVPSSPLHFYYVGTEVVKVICLFITGIHFLRSIRIIS
;
A
#
# COMPACT_ATOMS: atom_id res chain seq x y z
N MET A 1 33.41 15.37 -15.64
CA MET A 1 32.69 14.61 -14.59
C MET A 1 31.50 15.45 -14.16
N LEU A 2 30.32 15.13 -14.68
CA LEU A 2 29.09 15.84 -14.39
C LEU A 2 28.72 15.56 -12.93
N THR A 3 28.62 16.60 -12.11
CA THR A 3 28.18 16.52 -10.73
C THR A 3 26.83 15.81 -10.71
N LYS A 4 26.78 14.62 -10.11
CA LYS A 4 25.52 13.99 -9.72
C LYS A 4 24.97 14.87 -8.61
N GLU A 5 24.20 15.89 -8.99
CA GLU A 5 23.37 16.67 -8.06
C GLU A 5 22.63 15.67 -7.16
N ALA A 6 22.87 15.79 -5.87
CA ALA A 6 22.24 15.00 -4.83
C ALA A 6 20.72 15.19 -4.91
N GLN A 7 20.01 14.27 -5.57
CA GLN A 7 18.55 14.33 -5.64
C GLN A 7 17.97 13.86 -4.31
N LEU A 8 17.77 14.81 -3.39
CA LEU A 8 17.08 14.56 -2.13
C LEU A 8 15.57 14.48 -2.41
N HIS A 9 15.02 13.27 -2.31
CA HIS A 9 13.59 13.03 -2.44
C HIS A 9 12.83 13.39 -1.16
N ILE A 10 12.63 14.69 -0.94
CA ILE A 10 12.07 15.26 0.30
C ILE A 10 10.64 14.76 0.56
N LEU A 11 9.86 14.48 -0.49
CA LEU A 11 8.47 14.01 -0.34
C LEU A 11 8.37 12.49 -0.43
N ALA A 12 9.07 11.87 -1.37
CA ALA A 12 8.94 10.42 -1.59
C ALA A 12 9.59 9.61 -0.48
N LEU A 13 10.73 10.04 0.08
CA LEU A 13 11.40 9.30 1.16
C LEU A 13 10.49 9.11 2.39
N PRO A 14 9.94 10.16 3.03
CA PRO A 14 9.03 9.98 4.16
C PRO A 14 7.73 9.28 3.76
N SER A 15 7.20 9.56 2.56
CA SER A 15 5.97 8.91 2.07
C SER A 15 6.12 7.40 1.95
N ILE A 16 7.26 6.89 1.48
CA ILE A 16 7.54 5.44 1.40
C ILE A 16 7.45 4.78 2.77
N PHE A 17 8.13 5.34 3.78
CA PHE A 17 8.17 4.71 5.11
C PHE A 17 6.84 4.80 5.83
N LEU A 18 6.12 5.92 5.69
CA LEU A 18 4.76 6.04 6.20
C LEU A 18 3.81 5.05 5.51
N TRP A 19 3.89 4.94 4.19
CA TRP A 19 3.06 4.00 3.44
C TRP A 19 3.31 2.55 3.87
N ILE A 20 4.57 2.12 3.94
CA ILE A 20 4.94 0.79 4.47
C ILE A 20 4.41 0.62 5.90
N GLY A 21 4.59 1.62 6.76
CA GLY A 21 4.11 1.57 8.15
C GLY A 21 2.61 1.39 8.25
N PHE A 22 1.83 2.13 7.46
CA PHE A 22 0.37 2.01 7.41
C PHE A 22 -0.06 0.62 6.92
N VAL A 23 0.53 0.12 5.84
CA VAL A 23 0.23 -1.22 5.32
C VAL A 23 0.58 -2.30 6.35
N CYS A 24 1.76 -2.24 6.97
CA CYS A 24 2.16 -3.22 7.98
C CYS A 24 1.23 -3.19 9.21
N ALA A 25 0.88 -2.00 9.69
CA ALA A 25 0.02 -1.84 10.85
C ALA A 25 -1.42 -2.32 10.58
N ILE A 26 -1.97 -2.00 9.42
CA ILE A 26 -3.36 -2.30 9.11
C ILE A 26 -3.52 -3.67 8.45
N SER A 27 -2.85 -3.90 7.32
CA SER A 27 -3.02 -5.10 6.50
C SER A 27 -2.44 -6.36 7.16
N PHE A 28 -1.33 -6.24 7.89
CA PHE A 28 -0.65 -7.41 8.48
C PHE A 28 -0.87 -7.59 9.98
N MET A 29 -1.27 -6.54 10.71
CA MET A 29 -1.49 -6.62 12.16
C MET A 29 -2.98 -6.45 12.52
N GLU A 30 -3.59 -5.30 12.22
CA GLU A 30 -5.00 -5.03 12.60
C GLU A 30 -5.97 -6.08 12.05
N ALA A 31 -5.79 -6.47 10.79
CA ALA A 31 -6.75 -7.26 10.02
C ALA A 31 -7.18 -8.57 10.71
N TRP A 32 -6.27 -9.23 11.44
CA TRP A 32 -6.56 -10.48 12.15
C TRP A 32 -6.65 -10.29 13.67
N VAL A 33 -5.92 -9.32 14.25
CA VAL A 33 -5.93 -9.07 15.71
C VAL A 33 -7.32 -8.63 16.19
N LYS A 34 -8.06 -7.85 15.39
CA LYS A 34 -9.40 -7.37 15.78
C LYS A 34 -10.40 -8.49 16.07
N PHE A 35 -10.26 -9.64 15.43
CA PHE A 35 -11.14 -10.80 15.64
C PHE A 35 -10.85 -11.54 16.96
N ARG A 36 -9.78 -11.16 17.68
CA ARG A 36 -9.44 -11.72 18.99
C ARG A 36 -10.07 -10.96 20.15
N ALA A 37 -10.69 -9.80 19.90
CA ALA A 37 -11.31 -9.01 20.96
C ALA A 37 -12.61 -9.67 21.46
N PRO A 38 -12.86 -9.72 22.78
CA PRO A 38 -14.09 -10.28 23.34
C PRO A 38 -15.34 -9.59 22.77
N GLY A 39 -16.33 -10.38 22.39
CA GLY A 39 -17.60 -9.87 21.84
C GLY A 39 -17.59 -9.51 20.36
N VAL A 40 -16.46 -9.66 19.64
CA VAL A 40 -16.40 -9.43 18.19
C VAL A 40 -16.95 -10.64 17.43
N THR A 41 -18.03 -10.44 16.68
CA THR A 41 -18.56 -11.43 15.73
C THR A 41 -17.92 -11.25 14.35
N LEU A 42 -17.97 -12.29 13.50
CA LEU A 42 -17.42 -12.23 12.14
C LEU A 42 -18.03 -11.07 11.31
N PRO A 43 -19.37 -10.90 11.21
CA PRO A 43 -19.95 -9.80 10.45
C PRO A 43 -19.56 -8.42 10.99
N LEU A 44 -19.42 -8.28 12.31
CA LEU A 44 -18.98 -7.04 12.95
C LEU A 44 -17.52 -6.73 12.60
N GLY A 45 -16.62 -7.70 12.76
CA GLY A 45 -15.19 -7.53 12.45
C GLY A 45 -14.95 -7.27 10.96
N LEU A 46 -15.73 -7.88 10.06
CA LEU A 46 -15.70 -7.57 8.62
C LEU A 46 -16.18 -6.14 8.34
N GLY A 47 -17.26 -5.70 8.98
CA GLY A 47 -17.77 -4.33 8.85
C GLY A 47 -16.75 -3.28 9.31
N ILE A 48 -16.10 -3.49 10.46
CA ILE A 48 -15.00 -2.64 10.94
C ILE A 48 -13.85 -2.66 9.93
N GLY A 49 -13.48 -3.85 9.44
CA GLY A 49 -12.46 -4.01 8.41
C GLY A 49 -12.74 -3.18 7.16
N SER A 50 -13.96 -3.22 6.61
CA SER A 50 -14.32 -2.43 5.43
C SER A 50 -14.04 -0.93 5.61
N LEU A 51 -14.39 -0.38 6.77
CA LEU A 51 -14.15 1.04 7.07
C LEU A 51 -12.65 1.35 7.17
N VAL A 52 -11.91 0.52 7.90
CA VAL A 52 -10.46 0.69 8.11
C VAL A 52 -9.70 0.56 6.79
N PHE A 53 -10.02 -0.45 5.96
CA PHE A 53 -9.37 -0.64 4.66
C PHE A 53 -9.74 0.46 3.65
N LYS A 54 -10.96 1.01 3.69
CA LYS A 54 -11.31 2.21 2.90
C LYS A 54 -10.51 3.43 3.32
N ALA A 55 -10.29 3.62 4.62
CA ALA A 55 -9.46 4.69 5.15
C ALA A 55 -7.98 4.49 4.76
N LEU A 56 -7.45 3.27 4.89
CA LEU A 56 -6.12 2.89 4.43
C LEU A 56 -5.97 3.23 2.95
N ASN A 57 -6.86 2.75 2.09
CA ASN A 57 -6.79 2.97 0.65
C ASN A 57 -6.71 4.47 0.29
N LYS A 58 -7.47 5.33 0.98
CA LYS A 58 -7.37 6.79 0.81
C LYS A 58 -5.99 7.32 1.21
N ALA A 59 -5.44 6.87 2.33
CA ALA A 59 -4.10 7.25 2.77
C ALA A 59 -3.01 6.78 1.78
N GLU A 60 -3.15 5.57 1.25
CA GLU A 60 -2.25 5.03 0.22
C GLU A 60 -2.25 5.89 -1.04
N TRP A 61 -3.41 6.36 -1.50
CA TRP A 61 -3.50 7.29 -2.62
C TRP A 61 -2.81 8.63 -2.33
N VAL A 62 -2.90 9.15 -1.11
CA VAL A 62 -2.15 10.36 -0.71
C VAL A 62 -0.64 10.12 -0.82
N PHE A 63 -0.14 9.00 -0.28
CA PHE A 63 1.28 8.66 -0.39
C PHE A 63 1.72 8.45 -1.85
N ALA A 64 0.87 7.79 -2.66
CA ALA A 64 1.12 7.58 -4.08
C ALA A 64 1.26 8.91 -4.84
N ILE A 65 0.39 9.88 -4.56
CA ILE A 65 0.44 11.22 -5.16
C ILE A 65 1.72 11.95 -4.75
N LEU A 66 2.06 11.95 -3.45
CA LEU A 66 3.29 12.60 -2.96
C LEU A 66 4.55 12.01 -3.61
N MET A 67 4.61 10.68 -3.72
CA MET A 67 5.69 10.00 -4.44
C MET A 67 5.72 10.36 -5.93
N ALA A 68 4.58 10.40 -6.60
CA ALA A 68 4.50 10.76 -8.01
C ALA A 68 4.97 12.20 -8.28
N VAL A 69 4.55 13.14 -7.43
CA VAL A 69 4.99 14.54 -7.50
C VAL A 69 6.51 14.64 -7.41
N ASP A 70 7.13 13.97 -6.45
CA ASP A 70 8.58 14.00 -6.28
C ASP A 70 9.32 13.36 -7.46
N LEU A 71 8.90 12.15 -7.84
CA LEU A 71 9.60 11.32 -8.82
C LEU A 71 9.49 11.82 -10.27
N PHE A 72 8.38 12.49 -10.61
CA PHE A 72 8.08 12.89 -11.99
C PHE A 72 8.02 14.40 -12.19
N LEU A 73 7.59 15.19 -11.20
CA LEU A 73 7.46 16.65 -11.36
C LEU A 73 8.68 17.41 -10.85
N LEU A 74 9.18 17.06 -9.65
CA LEU A 74 10.34 17.72 -9.04
C LEU A 74 11.66 17.22 -9.65
N HIS A 75 11.78 15.91 -9.84
CA HIS A 75 12.98 15.28 -10.38
C HIS A 75 12.78 14.83 -11.83
N ARG A 76 12.81 15.78 -12.77
CA ARG A 76 12.54 15.58 -14.21
C ARG A 76 13.68 14.91 -15.00
N GLY A 77 14.30 13.86 -14.48
CA GLY A 77 15.17 13.01 -15.30
C GLY A 77 14.33 12.29 -16.37
N MET A 78 14.75 12.22 -17.63
CA MET A 78 13.97 11.57 -18.70
C MET A 78 14.22 10.04 -18.83
N GLY A 79 14.81 9.39 -17.82
CA GLY A 79 15.15 7.96 -17.85
C GLY A 79 14.18 7.03 -17.11
N ILE A 80 14.05 5.80 -17.61
CA ILE A 80 13.47 4.69 -16.84
C ILE A 80 14.51 4.28 -15.79
N ASN A 81 14.26 4.66 -14.53
CA ASN A 81 15.14 4.35 -13.41
C ASN A 81 14.43 3.35 -12.48
N LEU A 82 15.20 2.50 -11.80
CA LEU A 82 14.67 1.45 -10.92
C LEU A 82 13.61 1.96 -9.91
N PRO A 83 13.81 3.09 -9.18
CA PRO A 83 12.79 3.64 -8.27
C PRO A 83 11.43 3.93 -8.94
N ARG A 84 11.43 4.43 -10.18
CA ARG A 84 10.20 4.75 -10.91
C ARG A 84 9.48 3.49 -11.35
N VAL A 85 10.22 2.48 -11.83
CA VAL A 85 9.63 1.19 -12.22
C VAL A 85 8.97 0.53 -11.01
N LEU A 86 9.66 0.48 -9.87
CA LEU A 86 9.12 -0.09 -8.63
C LEU A 86 7.89 0.68 -8.13
N PHE A 87 7.92 2.02 -8.20
CA PHE A 87 6.75 2.84 -7.88
C PHE A 87 5.57 2.56 -8.82
N LEU A 88 5.79 2.45 -10.13
CA LEU A 88 4.72 2.14 -11.09
C LEU A 88 4.10 0.76 -10.84
N ILE A 89 4.89 -0.23 -10.44
CA ILE A 89 4.40 -1.55 -10.02
C ILE A 89 3.51 -1.41 -8.77
N ALA A 90 3.99 -0.70 -7.74
CA ALA A 90 3.22 -0.45 -6.52
C ALA A 90 1.91 0.31 -6.80
N LEU A 91 1.95 1.29 -7.70
CA LEU A 91 0.78 2.07 -8.13
C LEU A 91 -0.24 1.20 -8.89
N LEU A 92 0.24 0.34 -9.79
CA LEU A 92 -0.63 -0.61 -10.50
C LEU A 92 -1.33 -1.56 -9.52
N ILE A 93 -0.60 -2.06 -8.52
CA ILE A 93 -1.19 -2.87 -7.44
C ILE A 93 -2.27 -2.08 -6.70
N LEU A 94 -1.98 -0.84 -6.29
CA LEU A 94 -2.96 0.03 -5.60
C LEU A 94 -4.22 0.25 -6.44
N ILE A 95 -4.08 0.46 -7.76
CA ILE A 95 -5.22 0.60 -8.68
C ILE A 95 -6.05 -0.69 -8.71
N ILE A 96 -5.42 -1.85 -8.88
CA ILE A 96 -6.10 -3.16 -8.90
C ILE A 96 -6.83 -3.40 -7.57
N GLN A 97 -6.19 -3.07 -6.45
CA GLN A 97 -6.80 -3.20 -5.13
C GLN A 97 -7.99 -2.26 -4.95
N THR A 98 -7.86 -1.00 -5.36
CA THR A 98 -8.92 0.01 -5.26
C THR A 98 -10.14 -0.35 -6.11
N LEU A 99 -9.93 -0.74 -7.36
CA LEU A 99 -11.00 -0.90 -8.35
C LEU A 99 -11.64 -2.28 -8.35
N TRP A 100 -10.90 -3.32 -7.94
CA TRP A 100 -11.38 -4.69 -8.01
C TRP A 100 -11.33 -5.42 -6.67
N LEU A 101 -10.15 -5.49 -6.05
CA LEU A 101 -9.95 -6.42 -4.95
C LEU A 101 -10.73 -6.02 -3.69
N LEU A 102 -10.65 -4.76 -3.28
CA LEU A 102 -11.40 -4.23 -2.14
C LEU A 102 -12.91 -4.25 -2.37
N PRO A 103 -13.46 -3.76 -3.50
CA PRO A 103 -14.89 -3.90 -3.79
C PRO A 103 -15.38 -5.35 -3.79
N ALA A 104 -14.61 -6.29 -4.35
CA ALA A 104 -14.98 -7.70 -4.39
C ALA A 104 -14.97 -8.38 -3.01
N LEU A 105 -14.10 -7.93 -2.10
CA LEU A 105 -14.10 -8.36 -0.69
C LEU A 105 -15.29 -7.76 0.07
N ASP A 106 -15.54 -6.46 -0.12
CA ASP A 106 -16.64 -5.73 0.53
C ASP A 106 -18.02 -6.26 0.14
N ALA A 107 -18.20 -6.68 -1.13
CA ALA A 107 -19.47 -7.21 -1.63
C ALA A 107 -19.95 -8.47 -0.89
N ARG A 108 -19.07 -9.14 -0.13
CA ARG A 108 -19.40 -10.35 0.64
C ARG A 108 -19.92 -10.04 2.03
N ILE A 109 -19.64 -8.85 2.56
CA ILE A 109 -19.99 -8.48 3.94
C ILE A 109 -21.52 -8.54 4.17
N PRO A 110 -22.39 -8.04 3.26
CA PRO A 110 -23.83 -8.15 3.44
C PRO A 110 -24.33 -9.59 3.51
N LEU A 111 -23.69 -10.52 2.80
CA LEU A 111 -24.06 -11.94 2.83
C LEU A 111 -23.84 -12.54 4.22
N TYR A 112 -22.72 -12.20 4.87
CA TYR A 112 -22.46 -12.59 6.25
C TYR A 112 -23.43 -11.94 7.25
N GLN A 113 -23.83 -10.69 7.02
CA GLN A 113 -24.80 -9.99 7.87
C GLN A 113 -26.21 -10.60 7.78
N GLN A 114 -26.57 -11.14 6.61
CA GLN A 114 -27.84 -11.81 6.36
C GLN A 114 -27.84 -13.30 6.77
N GLY A 115 -26.70 -13.83 7.24
CA GLY A 115 -26.56 -15.24 7.59
C GLY A 115 -26.62 -16.20 6.40
N LEU A 116 -26.37 -15.70 5.19
CA LEU A 116 -26.34 -16.53 3.98
C LEU A 116 -25.04 -17.34 3.91
N GLU A 117 -25.09 -18.51 3.27
CA GLU A 117 -23.88 -19.26 2.98
C GLU A 117 -23.00 -18.49 1.98
N VAL A 118 -21.79 -18.14 2.40
CA VAL A 118 -20.82 -17.42 1.56
C VAL A 118 -19.81 -18.41 0.98
N PRO A 119 -19.75 -18.58 -0.35
CA PRO A 119 -18.77 -19.47 -0.95
C PRO A 119 -17.35 -19.01 -0.66
N SER A 120 -16.48 -19.98 -0.34
CA SER A 120 -15.06 -19.72 -0.14
C SER A 120 -14.47 -19.07 -1.39
N SER A 121 -13.56 -18.11 -1.22
CA SER A 121 -12.76 -17.68 -2.37
C SER A 121 -11.40 -17.13 -2.02
N PRO A 122 -10.45 -17.22 -2.98
CA PRO A 122 -9.06 -16.90 -2.76
C PRO A 122 -8.74 -15.40 -2.74
N LEU A 123 -9.75 -14.51 -2.83
CA LEU A 123 -9.52 -13.07 -2.94
C LEU A 123 -8.68 -12.50 -1.79
N HIS A 124 -8.86 -13.01 -0.58
CA HIS A 124 -8.05 -12.60 0.57
C HIS A 124 -6.57 -12.96 0.38
N PHE A 125 -6.26 -14.14 -0.16
CA PHE A 125 -4.88 -14.54 -0.44
C PHE A 125 -4.25 -13.68 -1.54
N TYR A 126 -5.00 -13.33 -2.58
CA TYR A 126 -4.55 -12.38 -3.59
C TYR A 126 -4.29 -10.99 -3.00
N TYR A 127 -5.14 -10.53 -2.08
CA TYR A 127 -4.94 -9.25 -1.39
C TYR A 127 -3.64 -9.27 -0.58
N VAL A 128 -3.43 -10.28 0.27
CA VAL A 128 -2.19 -10.40 1.06
C VAL A 128 -0.96 -10.52 0.16
N GLY A 129 -1.02 -11.33 -0.91
CA GLY A 129 0.11 -11.49 -1.84
C GLY A 129 0.49 -10.18 -2.53
N THR A 130 -0.51 -9.41 -2.98
CA THR A 130 -0.27 -8.10 -3.60
C THR A 130 0.25 -7.05 -2.62
N GLU A 131 -0.21 -7.05 -1.37
CA GLU A 131 0.35 -6.20 -0.30
C GLU A 131 1.83 -6.50 -0.06
N VAL A 132 2.22 -7.78 0.02
CA VAL A 132 3.63 -8.17 0.21
C VAL A 132 4.50 -7.67 -0.94
N VAL A 133 4.06 -7.86 -2.18
CA VAL A 133 4.80 -7.37 -3.37
C VAL A 133 4.95 -5.85 -3.31
N LYS A 134 3.86 -5.12 -3.01
CA LYS A 134 3.87 -3.66 -2.90
C LYS A 134 4.86 -3.18 -1.82
N VAL A 135 4.85 -3.79 -0.64
CA VAL A 135 5.78 -3.47 0.44
C VAL A 135 7.23 -3.73 0.04
N ILE A 136 7.52 -4.84 -0.66
CA ILE A 136 8.87 -5.13 -1.17
C ILE A 136 9.32 -4.04 -2.17
N CYS A 137 8.46 -3.66 -3.12
CA CYS A 137 8.76 -2.59 -4.09
C CYS A 137 9.08 -1.26 -3.39
N LEU A 138 8.24 -0.87 -2.42
CA LEU A 138 8.45 0.36 -1.64
C LEU A 138 9.72 0.28 -0.79
N PHE A 139 9.98 -0.85 -0.15
CA PHE A 139 11.15 -1.05 0.70
C PHE A 139 12.46 -0.95 -0.09
N ILE A 140 12.56 -1.62 -1.25
CA ILE A 140 13.72 -1.53 -2.14
C ILE A 140 13.92 -0.08 -2.60
N THR A 141 12.83 0.63 -2.93
CA THR A 141 12.87 2.05 -3.32
C THR A 141 13.40 2.93 -2.17
N GLY A 142 12.94 2.71 -0.94
CA GLY A 142 13.41 3.44 0.25
C GLY A 142 14.90 3.21 0.52
N ILE A 143 15.39 1.96 0.42
CA ILE A 143 16.81 1.64 0.56
C ILE A 143 17.64 2.31 -0.53
N HIS A 144 17.14 2.36 -1.77
CA HIS A 144 17.81 3.06 -2.86
C HIS A 144 17.98 4.55 -2.56
N PHE A 145 16.93 5.21 -2.05
CA PHE A 145 17.01 6.63 -1.66
C PHE A 145 17.97 6.87 -0.49
N LEU A 146 17.93 6.03 0.56
CA LEU A 146 18.85 6.13 1.70
C LEU A 146 20.32 5.95 1.29
N ARG A 147 20.60 4.99 0.41
CA ARG A 147 21.96 4.79 -0.14
C ARG A 147 22.43 6.00 -0.94
N SER A 148 21.54 6.61 -1.71
CA SER A 148 21.85 7.82 -2.47
C SER A 148 22.31 8.93 -1.52
N ILE A 149 21.59 9.15 -0.41
CA ILE A 149 21.93 10.16 0.61
C ILE A 149 23.29 9.89 1.25
N ARG A 150 23.56 8.64 1.65
CA ARG A 150 24.82 8.25 2.32
C ARG A 150 26.07 8.43 1.44
N ILE A 151 25.95 8.34 0.13
CA ILE A 151 27.08 8.55 -0.79
C ILE A 151 27.50 10.03 -0.84
N ILE A 152 26.65 10.95 -0.38
CA ILE A 152 26.86 12.40 -0.47
C ILE A 152 27.44 12.98 0.84
N SER A 153 27.24 12.31 1.98
CA SER A 153 27.77 12.71 3.31
C SER A 153 29.18 12.19 3.56
#